data_AF-A0A2M8G7E0-F1
#
_entry.id   AF-A0A2M8G7E0-F1
#
_cell.length_a   1.000
_cell.length_b   1.000
_cell.length_c   1.000
_cell.angle_alpha   90.00
_cell.angle_beta   90.00
_cell.angle_gamma   90.00
#
_symmetry.space_group_name_H-M   'P 1'
#
loop_
_entity.id
_entity.type
_entity.pdbx_description
1 polymer ?
#
loop_
_entity_poly.entity_id
_entity_poly.type
_entity_poly.pdbx_seq_one_letter_code
_entity_poly.pdbx_strand_id
1 'polypeptide(L)' 'MLCPTLEVVDYGNTIEEALSNIKEGLELRLETLQSEGREIPVDDVTQEIITTTQVQLPSSKNQSFALA' A
#
# COMPACT_ATOMS: atom_id res chain seq x y z
N MET A 1 -5.45 3.08 3.16
CA MET A 1 -4.47 4.05 2.66
C MET A 1 -3.27 3.33 2.12
N LEU A 2 -2.66 3.85 1.06
CA LEU A 2 -1.61 3.17 0.30
C LEU A 2 -0.46 4.14 0.04
N CYS A 3 0.77 3.72 0.32
CA CYS A 3 2.02 4.33 -0.11
C CYS A 3 2.77 3.31 -0.98
N PRO A 4 2.65 3.39 -2.32
CA PRO A 4 3.24 2.41 -3.22
C PRO A 4 4.77 2.36 -3.14
N THR A 5 5.42 3.52 -3.04
CA THR A 5 6.88 3.65 -3.06
C THR A 5 7.57 2.93 -1.90
N LEU A 6 6.93 2.93 -0.72
CA LEU A 6 7.43 2.19 0.44
C LEU A 6 6.77 0.81 0.59
N GLU A 7 5.88 0.45 -0.33
CA GLU A 7 5.11 -0.80 -0.35
C GLU A 7 4.28 -0.99 0.93
N VAL A 8 3.74 0.10 1.48
CA VAL A 8 2.95 0.07 2.72
C VAL A 8 1.48 0.31 2.41
N VAL A 9 0.62 -0.56 2.94
CA VAL A 9 -0.83 -0.43 2.88
C VAL A 9 -1.42 -0.68 4.26
N ASP A 10 -2.36 0.18 4.65
CA ASP A 10 -3.07 0.04 5.92
C ASP A 10 -4.56 0.43 5.77
N TYR A 11 -5.38 0.04 6.74
CA TYR A 11 -6.81 0.26 6.78
C TYR A 11 -7.24 0.76 8.17
N GLY A 12 -8.28 1.58 8.21
CA GLY A 12 -8.92 2.03 9.43
C GLY A 12 -10.42 2.17 9.22
N ASN A 13 -11.19 2.03 10.30
CA ASN A 13 -12.66 2.18 10.27
C ASN A 13 -13.06 3.65 10.18
N THR A 14 -12.18 4.57 10.55
CA THR A 14 -12.29 6.00 10.27
C THR A 14 -11.11 6.50 9.45
N ILE A 15 -11.25 7.70 8.89
CA ILE A 15 -10.16 8.37 8.14
C ILE A 15 -8.95 8.60 9.06
N GLU A 16 -9.21 9.03 10.30
CA GLU A 16 -8.19 9.31 11.31
C GLU A 16 -7.44 8.04 11.72
N GLU A 17 -8.15 6.94 11.92
CA GLU A 17 -7.55 5.64 12.21
C GLU A 17 -6.66 5.18 11.03
N ALA A 18 -7.18 5.26 9.79
CA ALA A 18 -6.41 4.87 8.61
C ALA A 18 -5.17 5.75 8.38
N LEU A 19 -5.23 7.04 8.74
CA LEU A 19 -4.11 7.97 8.73
C LEU A 19 -3.07 7.64 9.81
N SER A 20 -3.51 7.31 11.02
CA SER A 20 -2.62 6.91 12.11
C SER A 20 -1.87 5.63 11.77
N ASN A 21 -2.61 4.60 11.34
CA ASN A 21 -2.05 3.28 11.06
C ASN A 21 -1.04 3.35 9.91
N ILE A 22 -1.35 4.04 8.80
CA ILE A 22 -0.38 4.16 7.70
C ILE A 22 0.88 4.89 8.16
N LYS A 23 0.77 5.89 9.03
CA LYS A 23 1.92 6.67 9.50
C LYS A 23 2.87 5.77 10.29
N GLU A 24 2.33 4.97 11.21
CA GLU A 24 3.10 4.00 11.99
C GLU A 24 3.77 2.97 11.08
N GLY A 25 3.06 2.47 10.06
CA GLY A 25 3.60 1.55 9.07
C GLY A 25 4.75 2.15 8.23
N LEU A 26 4.64 3.43 7.86
CA LEU A 26 5.70 4.14 7.13
C LEU A 26 6.95 4.33 7.99
N GLU A 27 6.79 4.74 9.25
CA GLU A 27 7.90 4.89 10.20
C GLU A 27 8.64 3.56 10.39
N LEU A 28 7.91 2.47 10.65
CA LEU A 28 8.48 1.13 10.78
C LEU A 28 9.22 0.68 9.52
N ARG A 29 8.68 0.97 8.34
CA ARG A 29 9.30 0.57 7.06
C ARG A 29 10.62 1.31 6.83
N LEU A 30 10.65 2.61 7.13
CA LEU A 30 11.86 3.43 7.02
C LEU A 30 12.95 2.95 8.01
N GLU A 31 12.58 2.68 9.26
CA GLU A 31 13.50 2.12 10.26
C GLU A 31 14.07 0.78 9.82
N THR A 32 13.23 -0.09 9.26
CA THR A 32 13.64 -1.39 8.73
C THR A 32 14.65 -1.23 7.59
N LEU A 33 14.33 -0.41 6.57
CA LEU A 33 15.24 -0.14 5.44
C LEU A 33 16.59 0.39 5.91
N GLN A 34 16.57 1.33 6.85
CA GLN A 34 17.78 1.90 7.42
C GLN A 34 18.61 0.84 8.18
N SER A 35 17.96 0.02 9.02
CA SER A 35 18.63 -1.03 9.80
C SER A 35 19.27 -2.11 8.93
N GLU A 36 18.66 -2.38 7.77
CA GLU A 36 19.15 -3.36 6.79
C GLU A 36 20.19 -2.76 5.82
N GLY A 37 20.49 -1.45 5.92
CA GLY A 37 21.39 -0.75 5.01
C GLY A 37 20.86 -0.65 3.58
N ARG A 38 19.54 -0.74 3.40
CA ARG A 38 18.89 -0.57 2.09
C ARG A 38 18.66 0.92 1.80
N GLU A 39 18.66 1.26 0.52
CA GLU A 39 18.28 2.61 0.09
C GLU A 39 16.80 2.88 0.40
N ILE A 40 16.50 4.14 0.73
CA ILE A 40 15.13 4.61 0.90
C ILE A 40 14.61 4.99 -0.48
N PRO A 41 13.58 4.33 -1.01
CA PRO A 41 13.00 4.69 -2.29
C PRO A 41 12.35 6.08 -2.20
N VAL A 42 12.43 6.84 -3.28
CA VAL A 42 11.93 8.22 -3.37
C VAL A 42 10.98 8.30 -4.57
N ASP A 43 9.84 8.95 -4.37
CA ASP A 43 8.85 9.17 -5.43
C ASP A 43 9.46 9.98 -6.59
N ASP A 44 9.22 9.53 -7.83
CA ASP A 44 9.37 10.39 -9.01
C ASP A 44 7.99 10.86 -9.47
N VAL A 45 7.56 11.98 -8.91
CA VAL A 45 6.26 12.62 -9.21
C VAL A 45 6.08 12.99 -10.69
N THR A 46 7.14 12.95 -11.51
CA THR A 46 7.06 13.21 -12.95
C THR A 46 6.83 11.95 -13.78
N GLN A 47 7.10 10.77 -13.23
CA GLN A 47 7.01 9.48 -13.92
C GLN A 47 5.90 8.57 -13.36
N GLU A 48 5.31 8.91 -12.21
CA GLU A 48 4.35 8.06 -11.51
C GLU A 48 2.90 8.55 -11.62
N ILE A 49 1.98 7.62 -11.89
CA ILE A 49 0.53 7.83 -11.84
C ILE A 49 -0.08 6.77 -10.93
N ILE A 50 -0.73 7.21 -9.86
CA ILE A 50 -1.50 6.32 -8.97
C ILE A 50 -2.95 6.31 -9.45
N THR A 51 -3.45 5.12 -9.81
CA THR A 51 -4.86 4.91 -10.19
C THR A 51 -5.45 3.72 -9.45
N THR A 52 -6.74 3.79 -9.15
CA THR A 52 -7.47 2.72 -8.45
C THR A 52 -8.53 2.15 -9.39
N THR A 53 -8.53 0.83 -9.58
CA THR A 53 -9.56 0.11 -10.33
C THR A 53 -10.34 -0.80 -9.41
N GLN A 54 -11.66 -0.82 -9.54
CA GLN A 54 -12.54 -1.75 -8.86
C GLN A 54 -13.19 -2.68 -9.89
N VAL A 55 -13.17 -3.98 -9.63
CA VAL A 55 -13.87 -4.97 -10.45
C VAL A 55 -15.04 -5.53 -9.65
N GLN A 56 -16.25 -5.48 -10.20
CA GLN A 56 -17.41 -6.15 -9.63
C GLN A 56 -17.46 -7.60 -10.12
N LEU A 57 -17.44 -8.52 -9.16
CA LEU A 57 -17.52 -9.94 -9.43
C LEU A 57 -18.97 -10.40 -9.41
N PRO A 58 -19.46 -11.14 -10.43
CA PRO A 58 -20.80 -11.68 -10.42
C PRO A 58 -20.93 -12.72 -9.31
N SER A 59 -21.97 -12.60 -8.50
CA SER A 59 -22.26 -13.44 -7.32
C SER A 59 -22.56 -14.91 -7.65
N SER A 60 -22.61 -15.28 -8.94
CA SER A 60 -23.00 -16.60 -9.44
C SER A 60 -21.90 -17.24 -10.29
N LYS A 61 -20.90 -17.82 -9.63
CA LYS A 61 -20.19 -19.08 -9.99
C LYS A 61 -18.89 -19.20 -9.19
N ASN A 62 -18.44 -20.44 -8.97
CA ASN A 62 -17.16 -20.77 -8.32
C ASN A 62 -16.00 -20.06 -9.05
N GLN A 63 -15.51 -18.96 -8.46
CA GLN A 63 -14.36 -18.23 -8.97
C GLN A 63 -13.11 -18.79 -8.31
N SER A 64 -12.16 -19.27 -9.11
CA SER A 64 -10.82 -19.64 -8.66
C SER A 64 -9.85 -18.56 -9.10
N PHE A 65 -9.17 -17.94 -8.14
CA PHE A 65 -8.09 -17.00 -8.40
C PHE A 65 -6.76 -17.76 -8.47
N ALA A 66 -5.97 -17.51 -9.50
CA ALA A 66 -4.56 -17.85 -9.50
C ALA A 66 -3.80 -16.63 -8.97
N LEU A 67 -3.12 -16.79 -7.84
CA LEU A 67 -2.12 -15.81 -7.40
C LEU A 67 -0.89 -16.00 -8.31
N ALA A 68 -0.50 -14.93 -9.01
CA ALA A 68 0.70 -14.87 -9.83
C ALA A 68 1.95 -14.69 -8.96
#